data_AF-A0A059CJY5-F1
#
_entry.id   AF-A0A059CJY5-F1
#
_cell.length_a   1.000
_cell.length_b   1.000
_cell.length_c   1.000
_cell.angle_alpha   90.00
_cell.angle_beta   90.00
_cell.angle_gamma   90.00
#
_symmetry.space_group_name_H-M   'P 1'
#
loop_
_entity.id
_entity.type
_entity.pdbx_description
1 polymer ?
#
loop_
_entity_poly.entity_id
_entity_poly.type
_entity_poly.pdbx_seq_one_letter_code
_entity_poly.pdbx_strand_id
1 'polypeptide(L)' 'QEGVFVNVDSEFDLENIVAAARIAGKKVNVLLRINPDVDPQVHPYVATGNKNSKFGIRNEKLQWFLDAVKSHPNELKLV' A
#
# COMPACT_ATOMS: atom_id res chain seq x y z
N GLN A 1 11.84 -15.88 -4.30
CA GLN A 1 13.26 -15.65 -4.65
C GLN A 1 13.43 -14.60 -5.78
N GLU A 2 12.37 -14.02 -6.34
CA GLU A 2 12.40 -13.31 -7.64
C GLU A 2 12.56 -11.77 -7.61
N GLY A 3 12.76 -11.12 -6.45
CA GLY A 3 12.96 -9.65 -6.42
C GLY A 3 11.80 -8.82 -7.02
N VAL A 4 10.59 -9.39 -7.02
CA VAL A 4 9.38 -8.80 -7.60
C VAL A 4 8.91 -7.58 -6.82
N PHE A 5 8.07 -6.78 -7.48
CA PHE A 5 7.32 -5.70 -6.85
C PHE A 5 6.08 -6.26 -6.15
N VAL A 6 5.81 -5.75 -4.95
CA VAL A 6 4.62 -6.11 -4.17
C VAL A 6 3.76 -4.86 -3.96
N ASN A 7 2.47 -4.97 -4.25
CA ASN A 7 1.53 -3.88 -4.02
C ASN A 7 0.94 -4.00 -2.62
N VAL A 8 0.93 -2.89 -1.88
CA VAL A 8 0.39 -2.81 -0.52
C VAL A 8 -1.00 -2.20 -0.57
N ASP A 9 -2.00 -2.99 -0.19
CA ASP A 9 -3.41 -2.59 -0.22
C ASP A 9 -3.95 -2.22 1.17
N SER A 10 -3.28 -2.62 2.25
CA SER A 10 -3.75 -2.40 3.62
C SER A 10 -2.62 -2.41 4.66
N GLU A 11 -2.93 -1.98 5.89
CA GLU A 11 -1.98 -1.95 7.01
C GLU A 11 -1.53 -3.38 7.38
N PHE A 12 -2.48 -4.31 7.42
CA PHE A 12 -2.22 -5.73 7.65
C PHE A 12 -1.29 -6.34 6.58
N ASP A 13 -1.47 -5.94 5.33
CA ASP A 13 -0.62 -6.41 4.23
C ASP A 13 0.83 -5.91 4.39
N LEU A 14 1.01 -4.63 4.75
CA LEU A 14 2.33 -4.06 5.05
C LEU A 14 3.04 -4.85 6.17
N GLU A 15 2.34 -5.14 7.27
CA GLU A 15 2.90 -5.90 8.40
C GLU A 15 3.34 -7.31 7.99
N ASN A 16 2.53 -8.00 7.19
CA ASN A 16 2.87 -9.32 6.67
C ASN A 16 4.07 -9.28 5.71
N ILE A 17 4.17 -8.26 4.88
CA ILE A 17 5.31 -8.08 3.98
C ILE A 17 6.59 -7.82 4.79
N VAL A 18 6.53 -7.02 5.85
CA VAL A 18 7.67 -6.82 6.77
C VAL A 18 8.08 -8.14 7.42
N ALA A 19 7.12 -8.92 7.93
CA ALA A 19 7.40 -10.22 8.53
C ALA A 19 8.04 -11.19 7.51
N ALA A 20 7.51 -11.24 6.29
CA ALA A 20 8.05 -12.06 5.21
C ALA A 20 9.46 -11.61 4.78
N ALA A 21 9.71 -10.29 4.72
CA ALA A 21 11.02 -9.71 4.42
C ALA A 21 12.07 -10.10 5.47
N ARG A 22 11.69 -10.11 6.76
CA ARG A 22 12.54 -10.57 7.87
C ARG A 22 12.85 -12.06 7.77
N ILE A 23 11.83 -12.90 7.53
CA ILE A 23 12.02 -14.34 7.35
C ILE A 23 12.92 -14.64 6.16
N ALA A 24 12.76 -13.90 5.06
CA ALA A 24 13.55 -14.08 3.86
C ALA A 24 14.94 -13.43 3.93
N GLY A 25 15.21 -12.58 4.93
CA GLY A 25 16.43 -11.78 5.03
C GLY A 25 16.66 -10.86 3.84
N LYS A 26 15.59 -10.36 3.21
CA LYS A 26 15.65 -9.57 1.97
C LYS A 26 14.76 -8.34 2.03
N LYS A 27 15.26 -7.24 1.46
CA LYS A 27 14.48 -6.03 1.24
C LYS A 27 13.48 -6.21 0.10
N VAL A 28 12.24 -5.80 0.31
CA VAL A 28 11.13 -5.92 -0.65
C VAL A 28 10.85 -4.56 -1.29
N ASN A 29 10.68 -4.55 -2.61
CA ASN A 29 10.23 -3.36 -3.34
C ASN A 29 8.70 -3.30 -3.25
N VAL A 30 8.17 -2.23 -2.65
CA VAL A 30 6.74 -2.05 -2.43
C VAL A 30 6.21 -0.86 -3.19
N LEU A 31 4.98 -0.99 -3.70
CA LEU A 31 4.16 0.12 -4.21
C LEU A 31 2.93 0.26 -3.30
N LEU A 32 2.42 1.49 -3.15
CA LEU A 32 1.18 1.73 -2.40
C LEU A 32 0.02 1.86 -3.38
N ARG A 33 -1.03 1.06 -3.18
CA ARG A 33 -2.26 1.20 -3.97
C ARG A 33 -3.16 2.27 -3.37
N ILE A 34 -3.05 3.50 -3.85
CA ILE A 34 -3.87 4.61 -3.37
C ILE A 34 -5.15 4.70 -4.21
N ASN A 35 -6.30 4.78 -3.55
CA ASN A 35 -7.56 5.10 -4.23
C ASN A 35 -7.56 6.61 -4.53
N PRO A 36 -7.65 7.01 -5.80
CA PRO A 36 -7.69 8.43 -6.16
C PRO A 36 -8.98 9.06 -5.64
N ASP A 37 -8.89 10.32 -5.24
CA ASP A 37 -10.04 11.15 -4.90
C ASP A 37 -10.72 11.58 -6.21
N VAL A 38 -11.68 10.77 -6.65
CA VAL A 38 -12.41 10.96 -7.91
C VAL A 38 -13.73 11.64 -7.60
N ASP A 39 -13.99 12.78 -8.23
CA ASP A 39 -15.24 13.52 -8.04
C ASP A 39 -16.45 12.66 -8.46
N PRO A 40 -17.38 12.35 -7.53
CA PRO A 40 -18.59 11.60 -7.84
C PRO A 40 -19.51 12.29 -8.86
N GLN A 41 -19.40 13.59 -9.06
CA GLN A 41 -20.18 14.32 -10.07
C GLN A 41 -19.73 13.99 -11.49
N VAL A 42 -18.43 13.74 -11.69
CA VAL A 42 -17.85 13.47 -13.01
C VAL A 42 -17.80 11.96 -13.28
N HIS A 43 -17.53 11.16 -12.25
CA HIS A 43 -17.45 9.70 -12.36
C HIS A 43 -18.17 8.99 -11.19
N PRO A 44 -19.52 8.96 -11.18
CA PRO A 44 -20.30 8.48 -10.05
C PRO A 44 -20.03 7.02 -9.67
N TYR A 45 -19.80 6.15 -10.66
CA TYR A 45 -19.50 4.73 -10.42
C TYR A 45 -18.10 4.49 -9.84
N VAL A 46 -17.10 5.28 -10.25
CA VAL A 46 -15.72 5.15 -9.74
C VAL A 46 -15.65 5.66 -8.31
N ALA A 47 -16.28 6.80 -8.02
CA ALA A 47 -16.29 7.38 -6.69
C ALA A 47 -17.05 6.50 -5.66
N THR A 48 -18.22 5.97 -6.02
CA THR A 48 -18.97 5.04 -5.17
C THR A 48 -18.23 3.71 -4.98
N GLY A 49 -17.55 3.23 -6.04
CA GLY A 49 -16.64 2.10 -5.97
C GLY A 49 -15.52 2.34 -4.96
N ASN A 50 -14.77 3.43 -5.07
CA ASN A 50 -13.64 3.75 -4.19
C ASN A 50 -14.04 3.89 -2.72
N LYS A 51 -15.21 4.47 -2.43
CA LYS A 51 -15.67 4.70 -1.05
C LYS A 51 -16.07 3.40 -0.32
N ASN A 52 -16.65 2.44 -1.03
CA ASN A 52 -17.12 1.17 -0.47
C ASN A 52 -16.17 -0.01 -0.78
N SER A 53 -15.08 0.23 -1.52
CA SER A 53 -14.14 -0.80 -1.94
C SER A 53 -13.31 -1.29 -0.75
N LYS A 54 -13.13 -2.61 -0.68
CA LYS A 54 -12.14 -3.27 0.20
C LYS A 54 -10.71 -3.16 -0.30
N PHE A 55 -10.52 -2.61 -1.50
CA PHE A 55 -9.24 -2.53 -2.19
C PHE A 55 -8.68 -1.11 -2.10
N GLY A 56 -7.36 -1.04 -1.91
CA GLY A 56 -6.60 0.20 -1.89
C GLY A 56 -6.71 0.99 -0.58
N ILE A 57 -5.82 1.95 -0.47
CA ILE A 57 -5.64 2.84 0.68
C ILE A 57 -6.33 4.16 0.35
N ARG A 58 -7.18 4.64 1.26
CA ARG A 58 -7.76 5.98 1.12
C ARG A 58 -6.67 7.03 1.29
N ASN A 59 -6.74 8.11 0.51
CA ASN A 59 -5.70 9.11 0.44
C ASN A 59 -5.35 9.72 1.83
N GLU A 60 -6.30 9.80 2.75
CA GLU A 60 -6.09 10.35 4.10
C GLU A 60 -5.12 9.49 4.95
N LYS A 61 -4.98 8.20 4.63
CA LYS A 61 -4.04 7.29 5.32
C LYS A 61 -2.63 7.31 4.73
N LEU A 62 -2.40 8.01 3.62
CA LEU A 62 -1.11 7.99 2.93
C LEU A 62 0.05 8.32 3.86
N GLN A 63 -0.09 9.35 4.69
CA GLN A 63 0.96 9.78 5.60
C GLN A 63 1.40 8.65 6.56
N TRP A 64 0.42 7.91 7.11
CA TRP A 64 0.70 6.77 7.98
C TRP A 64 1.53 5.69 7.26
N PHE A 65 1.18 5.37 6.01
CA PHE A 65 1.93 4.38 5.23
C PHE A 65 3.36 4.85 4.92
N LEU A 66 3.54 6.13 4.60
CA LEU A 66 4.88 6.69 4.36
C LEU A 66 5.75 6.59 5.62
N ASP A 67 5.18 6.88 6.79
CA ASP A 67 5.90 6.80 8.06
C ASP A 67 6.17 5.35 8.46
N ALA A 68 5.23 4.43 8.23
CA ALA A 68 5.39 3.00 8.47
C ALA A 68 6.44 2.35 7.55
N VAL A 69 6.56 2.78 6.29
CA VAL A 69 7.64 2.35 5.41
C VAL A 69 8.99 2.88 5.91
N LYS A 70 9.05 4.16 6.31
CA LYS A 70 10.29 4.78 6.82
C LYS A 70 10.81 4.13 8.10
N SER A 71 9.92 3.57 8.94
CA SER A 71 10.33 2.84 10.15
C SER A 71 10.90 1.45 9.87
N HIS A 72 10.77 0.93 8.64
CA HIS A 72 11.29 -0.37 8.21
C HIS A 72 12.29 -0.25 7.04
N PRO A 73 13.39 0.52 7.18
CA PRO A 73 14.29 0.82 6.07
C PRO A 73 15.13 -0.38 5.60
N ASN A 74 15.24 -1.44 6.41
CA ASN A 74 15.99 -2.64 6.07
C ASN A 74 15.11 -3.66 5.33
N GLU A 75 13.81 -3.68 5.65
CA GLU A 75 12.83 -4.61 5.09
C GLU A 75 12.14 -4.05 3.84
N LEU A 76 11.87 -2.75 3.77
CA LEU A 76 11.03 -2.16 2.73
C LEU A 76 11.74 -1.08 1.92
N LYS A 77 11.56 -1.12 0.60
CA LYS A 77 11.91 -0.05 -0.34
C LYS A 77 10.64 0.41 -1.04
N LEU A 78 10.15 1.61 -0.71
CA LEU A 78 9.13 2.26 -1.52
C LEU A 78 9.75 2.70 -2.85
N VAL A 79 9.08 2.35 -3.94
CA VAL A 79 9.45 2.68 -5.32
C VAL A 79 8.36 3.54 -5.92
#